data_AF-A0A8H5CI08-F1
#
_entry.id   AF-A0A8H5CI08-F1
#
_cell.length_a   1.000
_cell.length_b   1.000
_cell.length_c   1.000
_cell.angle_alpha   90.00
_cell.angle_beta   90.00
_cell.angle_gamma   90.00
#
_symmetry.space_group_name_H-M   'P 1'
#
loop_
_entity.id
_entity.type
_entity.pdbx_description
1 polymer ?
#
loop_
_entity_poly.entity_id
_entity_poly.type
_entity_poly.pdbx_seq_one_letter_code
_entity_poly.pdbx_strand_id
1 'polypeptide(L)'
;MLSHEDSCAETKRFAPEHCEPRGFPNRIKLRVVLELYGQSIWFCESRHQLISALRDAIAAHHDLLNRQVLHRDISMYNILLKGPDSAPGRSGVLIDLDLAVWAERGVSNTKADVNKGTRMYQSISALCSSDPTNDHPSPPLDYLDDLESFFYVFCHLIFGSGRPGVPPLTRRQRSYMQNWDYPVARNSADSKEVFVRGPSYYANIRAPSAYGEAFTTLFRAFRELIKEGAVAKSDLRYLRYEEITLEERDRQLKAITDRKDEHYARLGEMFRVALLQIEEEDLHAKGEPALSVPAPPVPAPSAVGCPHDSQAPPRGLKRPSEEDSAPRKRHRHDL
;
A
#
# COMPACT_ATOMS: atom_id res chain seq x y z
N MET A 1 22.55 -1.19 11.22
CA MET A 1 23.61 -2.05 10.64
C MET A 1 24.44 -2.62 11.78
N LEU A 2 24.59 -3.94 11.83
CA LEU A 2 25.37 -4.65 12.86
C LEU A 2 26.81 -4.88 12.39
N SER A 3 26.99 -5.26 11.13
CA SER A 3 28.30 -5.35 10.48
C SER A 3 28.15 -5.19 8.96
N HIS A 4 29.26 -4.92 8.28
CA HIS A 4 29.36 -4.97 6.83
C HIS A 4 30.72 -5.56 6.44
N GLU A 5 30.76 -6.18 5.25
CA GLU A 5 31.95 -6.75 4.66
C GLU A 5 31.97 -6.39 3.17
N ASP A 6 32.91 -5.53 2.81
CA ASP A 6 33.13 -5.11 1.42
C ASP A 6 33.93 -6.15 0.67
N SER A 7 33.70 -6.24 -0.65
CA SER A 7 34.53 -7.05 -1.55
C SER A 7 34.60 -8.54 -1.22
N CYS A 8 33.49 -9.12 -0.77
CA CYS A 8 33.37 -10.54 -0.43
C CYS A 8 33.70 -11.48 -1.61
N ALA A 9 33.46 -11.03 -2.84
CA ALA A 9 33.72 -11.75 -4.09
C ALA A 9 33.63 -10.76 -5.27
N GLU A 10 34.21 -11.10 -6.42
CA GLU A 10 34.10 -10.30 -7.64
C GLU A 10 33.87 -11.14 -8.91
N THR A 11 33.19 -10.59 -9.92
CA THR A 11 32.91 -11.30 -11.18
C THR A 11 33.95 -11.08 -12.27
N LYS A 12 35.05 -10.36 -12.00
CA LYS A 12 36.06 -9.96 -12.99
C LYS A 12 36.57 -11.09 -13.89
N ARG A 13 36.64 -12.31 -13.35
CA ARG A 13 37.15 -13.50 -14.04
C ARG A 13 36.07 -14.45 -14.58
N PHE A 14 34.80 -14.06 -14.48
CA PHE A 14 33.65 -14.85 -14.94
C PHE A 14 33.23 -14.52 -16.37
N ALA A 15 33.84 -13.50 -16.99
CA ALA A 15 33.59 -13.17 -18.39
C ALA A 15 34.09 -14.31 -19.29
N PRO A 16 33.27 -14.80 -20.24
CA PRO A 16 33.75 -15.67 -21.31
C PRO A 16 34.89 -14.99 -22.09
N GLU A 17 35.87 -15.75 -22.60
CA GLU A 17 37.05 -15.22 -23.31
C GLU A 17 36.72 -14.32 -24.51
N HIS A 18 35.48 -14.37 -25.01
CA HIS A 18 34.99 -13.62 -26.18
C HIS A 18 34.07 -12.44 -25.83
N CYS A 19 33.82 -12.17 -24.54
CA CYS A 19 33.02 -11.03 -24.12
C CYS A 19 33.92 -9.80 -23.96
N GLU A 20 33.63 -8.73 -24.72
CA GLU A 20 34.31 -7.46 -24.47
C GLU A 20 34.05 -6.96 -23.04
N PRO A 21 35.02 -6.27 -22.40
CA PRO A 21 34.86 -5.74 -21.05
C PRO A 21 33.62 -4.85 -20.86
N ARG A 22 33.15 -4.20 -21.93
CA ARG A 22 31.91 -3.39 -21.92
C ARG A 22 30.63 -4.23 -21.78
N GLY A 23 30.66 -5.50 -22.20
CA GLY A 23 29.53 -6.43 -22.12
C GLY A 23 29.48 -7.23 -20.80
N PHE A 24 30.54 -7.21 -20.00
CA PHE A 24 30.60 -7.94 -18.72
C PHE A 24 31.25 -7.09 -17.62
N PRO A 25 30.51 -6.12 -17.03
CA PRO A 25 31.03 -5.29 -15.95
C PRO A 25 31.38 -6.14 -14.72
N ASN A 26 32.51 -5.82 -14.06
CA ASN A 26 32.86 -6.44 -12.79
C ASN A 26 31.82 -6.08 -11.73
N ARG A 27 31.23 -7.08 -11.10
CA ARG A 27 30.33 -6.94 -9.96
C ARG A 27 31.05 -7.39 -8.71
N ILE A 28 31.07 -6.52 -7.70
CA ILE A 28 31.67 -6.81 -6.40
C ILE A 28 30.54 -7.13 -5.43
N LYS A 29 30.66 -8.24 -4.71
CA LYS A 29 29.71 -8.64 -3.68
C LYS A 29 29.98 -7.86 -2.40
N LEU A 30 28.96 -7.14 -1.94
CA LEU A 30 28.88 -6.54 -0.61
C LEU A 30 28.01 -7.43 0.29
N ARG A 31 28.37 -7.55 1.57
CA ARG A 31 27.51 -8.17 2.59
C ARG A 31 27.22 -7.16 3.69
N VAL A 32 25.95 -6.93 3.99
CA VAL A 32 25.49 -6.11 5.12
C VAL A 32 24.69 -7.00 6.06
N VAL A 33 25.03 -6.95 7.36
CA VAL A 33 24.27 -7.63 8.41
C VAL A 33 23.43 -6.60 9.15
N LEU A 34 22.12 -6.84 9.18
CA LEU A 34 21.14 -6.01 9.87
C LEU A 34 20.58 -6.79 11.07
N GLU A 35 19.97 -6.05 12.00
CA GLU A 35 19.18 -6.67 13.06
C GLU A 35 18.01 -7.43 12.43
N LEU A 36 17.70 -8.62 12.94
CA LEU A 36 16.55 -9.38 12.50
C LEU A 36 15.28 -8.74 13.04
N TYR A 37 14.48 -8.18 12.16
CA TYR A 37 13.16 -7.67 12.48
C TYR A 37 12.08 -8.73 12.21
N GLY A 38 10.84 -8.43 12.59
CA GLY A 38 9.71 -9.32 12.40
C GLY A 38 9.26 -9.39 10.94
N GLN A 39 8.01 -9.84 10.75
CA GLN A 39 7.43 -10.01 9.42
C GLN A 39 7.11 -8.68 8.74
N SER A 40 6.82 -8.72 7.44
CA SER A 40 6.26 -7.58 6.71
C SER A 40 5.00 -7.03 7.39
N ILE A 41 4.77 -5.72 7.29
CA ILE A 41 3.55 -5.04 7.75
C ILE A 41 2.26 -5.67 7.23
N TRP A 42 2.32 -6.42 6.13
CA TRP A 42 1.21 -7.21 5.61
C TRP A 42 0.61 -8.18 6.66
N PHE A 43 1.45 -8.70 7.55
CA PHE A 43 1.08 -9.67 8.58
C PHE A 43 0.68 -9.02 9.92
N CYS A 44 0.36 -7.72 9.92
CA CYS A 44 -0.14 -7.07 11.12
C CYS A 44 -1.43 -7.73 11.63
N GLU A 45 -1.52 -7.91 12.94
CA GLU A 45 -2.62 -8.65 13.58
C GLU A 45 -3.71 -7.72 14.12
N SER A 46 -3.42 -6.42 14.22
CA SER A 46 -4.36 -5.44 14.76
C SER A 46 -4.32 -4.10 14.03
N ARG A 47 -5.44 -3.37 14.15
CA ARG A 47 -5.61 -2.00 13.65
C ARG A 47 -4.53 -1.07 14.20
N HIS A 48 -4.31 -1.12 15.51
CA HIS A 48 -3.30 -0.33 16.19
C HIS A 48 -1.88 -0.65 15.71
N GLN A 49 -1.53 -1.93 15.54
CA GLN A 49 -0.21 -2.34 15.07
C GLN A 49 0.06 -1.86 13.64
N LEU A 50 -0.93 -1.96 12.74
CA LEU A 50 -0.83 -1.49 11.35
C LEU A 50 -0.52 0.02 11.31
N ILE A 51 -1.33 0.84 11.98
CA ILE A 51 -1.16 2.30 11.97
C ILE A 51 0.13 2.72 12.67
N SER A 52 0.47 2.08 13.80
CA SER A 52 1.72 2.36 14.51
C SER A 52 2.93 2.03 13.65
N ALA A 53 2.95 0.87 12.99
CA ALA A 53 4.08 0.46 12.16
C ALA A 53 4.26 1.36 10.93
N LEU A 54 3.16 1.74 10.28
CA LEU A 54 3.21 2.63 9.13
C LEU A 54 3.64 4.05 9.52
N ARG A 55 3.15 4.59 10.65
CA ARG A 55 3.61 5.86 11.23
C ARG A 55 5.12 5.85 11.48
N ASP A 56 5.61 4.78 12.11
CA ASP A 56 7.02 4.68 12.50
C ASP A 56 7.92 4.54 11.25
N ALA A 57 7.46 3.85 10.20
CA ALA A 57 8.16 3.77 8.92
C ALA A 57 8.22 5.13 8.19
N ILE A 58 7.15 5.93 8.23
CA ILE A 58 7.13 7.30 7.69
C ILE A 58 8.09 8.21 8.47
N ALA A 59 8.13 8.08 9.81
CA ALA A 59 9.09 8.82 10.63
C ALA A 59 10.54 8.43 10.30
N ALA A 60 10.82 7.14 10.13
CA ALA A 60 12.13 6.66 9.69
C ALA A 60 12.50 7.21 8.29
N HIS A 61 11.53 7.33 7.39
CA HIS A 61 11.73 7.97 6.09
C HIS A 61 12.05 9.47 6.21
N HIS A 62 11.41 10.21 7.12
CA HIS A 62 11.77 11.61 7.41
C HIS A 62 13.21 11.72 7.93
N ASP A 63 13.63 10.80 8.80
CA ASP A 63 15.01 10.73 9.30
C ASP A 63 16.03 10.45 8.19
N LEU A 64 15.70 9.58 7.22
CA LEU A 64 16.50 9.37 6.01
C LEU A 64 16.59 10.64 5.17
N LEU A 65 15.47 11.32 4.95
CA LEU A 65 15.43 12.57 4.19
C LEU A 65 16.26 13.68 4.84
N ASN A 66 16.25 13.77 6.18
CA ASN A 66 17.09 14.72 6.92
C ASN A 66 18.59 14.41 6.79
N ARG A 67 18.94 13.18 6.40
CA ARG A 67 20.29 12.76 6.01
C ARG A 67 20.51 12.83 4.49
N GLN A 68 19.62 13.49 3.76
CA GLN A 68 19.65 13.64 2.30
C GLN A 68 19.54 12.31 1.55
N VAL A 69 18.72 11.37 2.05
CA VAL A 69 18.48 10.07 1.39
C VAL A 69 17.01 9.93 1.04
N LEU A 70 16.73 9.64 -0.24
CA LEU A 70 15.41 9.17 -0.70
C LEU A 70 15.42 7.66 -0.84
N HIS A 71 14.31 7.00 -0.50
CA HIS A 71 14.21 5.56 -0.46
C HIS A 71 13.90 4.95 -1.83
N ARG A 72 12.93 5.52 -2.55
CA ARG A 72 12.47 5.19 -3.92
C ARG A 72 11.85 3.81 -4.14
N ASP A 73 11.96 2.90 -3.18
CA ASP A 73 11.30 1.59 -3.24
C ASP A 73 10.50 1.27 -1.96
N ILE A 74 9.66 2.21 -1.54
CA ILE A 74 8.71 1.95 -0.46
C ILE A 74 7.72 0.87 -0.92
N SER A 75 7.67 -0.23 -0.18
CA SER A 75 6.76 -1.34 -0.44
C SER A 75 6.30 -1.96 0.88
N MET A 76 5.21 -2.72 0.87
CA MET A 76 4.79 -3.41 2.10
C MET A 76 5.81 -4.47 2.57
N TYR A 77 6.67 -4.96 1.68
CA TYR A 77 7.72 -5.91 2.03
C TYR A 77 8.94 -5.24 2.66
N ASN A 78 9.11 -3.93 2.42
CA ASN A 78 10.21 -3.13 2.93
C ASN A 78 9.85 -2.42 4.25
N ILE A 79 8.64 -2.63 4.76
CA ILE A 79 8.20 -2.18 6.08
C ILE A 79 8.00 -3.41 6.96
N LEU A 80 8.86 -3.59 7.95
CA LEU A 80 8.83 -4.73 8.86
C LEU A 80 8.22 -4.33 10.20
N LEU A 81 7.50 -5.26 10.81
CA LEU A 81 6.98 -5.16 12.17
C LEU A 81 8.12 -5.43 13.15
N LYS A 82 8.19 -4.63 14.21
CA LYS A 82 9.06 -4.94 15.33
C LYS A 82 8.37 -5.94 16.27
N GLY A 83 9.16 -6.78 16.94
CA GLY A 83 8.63 -7.79 17.87
C GLY A 83 7.82 -7.17 19.02
N PRO A 84 6.93 -7.93 19.65
CA PRO A 84 6.02 -7.43 20.69
C PRO A 84 6.73 -6.82 21.91
N ASP A 85 7.98 -7.20 22.17
CA ASP A 85 8.80 -6.68 23.29
C ASP A 85 9.47 -5.33 22.99
N SER A 86 9.13 -4.68 21.87
CA SER A 86 9.74 -3.43 21.47
C SER A 86 9.25 -2.25 22.30
N ALA A 87 10.13 -1.29 22.59
CA ALA A 87 9.76 -0.05 23.24
C ALA A 87 8.63 0.69 22.48
N PRO A 88 7.73 1.39 23.19
CA PRO A 88 6.68 2.20 22.57
C PRO A 88 7.25 3.14 21.50
N GLY A 89 6.55 3.27 20.36
CA GLY A 89 6.98 4.13 19.25
C GLY A 89 8.03 3.52 18.31
N ARG A 90 8.23 2.20 18.34
CA ARG A 90 9.09 1.46 17.39
C ARG A 90 8.40 0.19 16.89
N SER A 91 7.16 0.32 16.44
CA SER A 91 6.34 -0.78 15.92
C SER A 91 6.69 -1.15 14.48
N GLY A 92 7.26 -0.22 13.72
CA GLY A 92 7.64 -0.41 12.32
C GLY A 92 9.10 -0.05 12.05
N VAL A 93 9.71 -0.75 11.10
CA VAL A 93 11.08 -0.53 10.63
C VAL A 93 11.08 -0.48 9.11
N LEU A 94 11.60 0.60 8.54
CA LEU A 94 11.83 0.74 7.10
C LEU A 94 13.21 0.16 6.74
N ILE A 95 13.24 -0.76 5.78
CA ILE A 95 14.45 -1.45 5.32
C ILE A 95 14.60 -1.33 3.79
N ASP A 96 15.69 -1.89 3.26
CA ASP A 96 15.97 -1.98 1.82
C ASP A 96 16.28 -0.63 1.15
N LEU A 97 17.55 -0.25 1.20
CA LEU A 97 18.06 0.99 0.62
C LEU A 97 18.77 0.75 -0.74
N ASP A 98 18.53 -0.39 -1.40
CA ASP A 98 19.26 -0.75 -2.63
C ASP A 98 18.95 0.18 -3.81
N LEU A 99 17.77 0.80 -3.81
CA LEU A 99 17.35 1.81 -4.78
C LEU A 99 17.44 3.24 -4.25
N ALA A 100 17.94 3.41 -3.03
CA ALA A 100 18.05 4.71 -2.40
C ALA A 100 19.07 5.60 -3.11
N VAL A 101 18.83 6.90 -3.10
CA VAL A 101 19.74 7.89 -3.70
C VAL A 101 19.96 9.06 -2.78
N TRP A 102 21.11 9.70 -2.98
CA TRP A 102 21.38 11.00 -2.39
C TRP A 102 20.44 12.04 -3.00
N ALA A 103 19.81 12.81 -2.13
CA ALA A 103 18.81 13.79 -2.47
C ALA A 103 19.15 15.12 -1.83
N GLU A 104 19.93 15.93 -2.53
CA GLU A 104 20.23 17.27 -2.09
C GLU A 104 18.93 18.09 -2.08
N ARG A 105 18.62 18.70 -0.92
CA ARG A 105 17.36 19.44 -0.69
C ARG A 105 16.09 18.62 -0.96
N GLY A 106 16.17 17.29 -0.81
CA GLY A 106 15.02 16.39 -0.97
C GLY A 106 14.64 16.07 -2.41
N VAL A 107 15.53 16.35 -3.37
CA VAL A 107 15.37 16.04 -4.80
C VAL A 107 16.44 15.04 -5.22
N SER A 108 16.03 13.97 -5.91
CA SER A 108 16.92 12.95 -6.46
C SER A 108 17.95 13.56 -7.42
N ASN A 109 19.23 13.26 -7.20
CA ASN A 109 20.31 13.58 -8.13
C ASN A 109 20.35 12.65 -9.37
N THR A 110 19.50 11.63 -9.41
CA THR A 110 19.38 10.70 -10.54
C THR A 110 18.10 10.92 -11.30
N LYS A 111 18.15 10.67 -12.62
CA LYS A 111 16.94 10.65 -13.46
C LYS A 111 16.00 9.55 -12.97
N ALA A 112 14.71 9.87 -12.99
CA ALA A 112 13.66 8.89 -12.77
C ALA A 112 13.77 7.78 -13.82
N ASP A 113 13.59 6.53 -13.38
CA ASP A 113 13.59 5.36 -14.25
C ASP A 113 12.34 4.57 -13.93
N VAL A 114 11.43 4.51 -14.91
CA VAL A 114 10.15 3.83 -14.81
C VAL A 114 10.29 2.35 -14.49
N ASN A 115 11.45 1.74 -14.75
CA ASN A 115 11.70 0.32 -14.51
C ASN A 115 12.28 0.03 -13.12
N LYS A 116 12.58 1.05 -12.32
CA LYS A 116 13.11 0.88 -10.96
C LYS A 116 12.02 0.97 -9.91
N GLY A 117 12.09 0.08 -8.92
CA GLY A 117 11.16 -0.03 -7.82
C GLY A 117 9.94 -0.88 -8.14
N THR A 118 9.08 -1.05 -7.15
CA THR A 118 7.92 -1.93 -7.23
C THR A 118 6.74 -1.23 -7.92
N ARG A 119 6.36 -1.65 -9.14
CA ARG A 119 5.31 -1.02 -9.98
C ARG A 119 4.03 -0.62 -9.21
N MET A 120 3.56 -1.53 -8.36
CA MET A 120 2.37 -1.34 -7.55
C MET A 120 2.42 -0.09 -6.66
N TYR A 121 3.62 0.29 -6.18
CA TYR A 121 3.82 1.39 -5.24
C TYR A 121 4.51 2.61 -5.85
N GLN A 122 4.99 2.55 -7.10
CA GLN A 122 5.58 3.71 -7.76
C GLN A 122 4.60 4.90 -7.83
N SER A 123 5.12 6.12 -7.60
CA SER A 123 4.37 7.36 -7.77
C SER A 123 3.92 7.59 -9.22
N ILE A 124 2.88 8.40 -9.41
CA ILE A 124 2.45 8.89 -10.74
C ILE A 124 3.65 9.52 -11.46
N SER A 125 4.48 10.28 -10.74
CA SER A 125 5.65 10.93 -11.34
C SER A 125 6.72 9.97 -11.82
N ALA A 126 7.00 8.91 -11.06
CA ALA A 126 7.91 7.85 -11.48
C ALA A 126 7.37 7.09 -12.69
N LEU A 127 6.06 6.82 -12.73
CA LEU A 127 5.42 6.10 -13.83
C LEU A 127 5.38 6.90 -15.13
N CYS A 128 5.21 8.22 -15.05
CA CYS A 128 5.23 9.13 -16.20
C CYS A 128 6.66 9.56 -16.62
N SER A 129 7.72 9.06 -15.97
CA SER A 129 9.10 9.51 -16.21
C SER A 129 9.64 9.19 -17.61
N SER A 130 9.09 8.17 -18.26
CA SER A 130 9.47 7.73 -19.60
C SER A 130 8.41 8.04 -20.65
N ASP A 131 7.45 8.91 -20.35
CA ASP A 131 6.37 9.23 -21.28
C ASP A 131 6.94 9.98 -22.51
N PRO A 132 6.84 9.40 -23.72
CA PRO A 132 7.40 9.99 -24.93
C PRO A 132 6.65 11.24 -25.40
N THR A 133 5.46 11.50 -24.85
CA THR A 133 4.67 12.71 -25.14
C THR A 133 5.11 13.92 -24.32
N ASN A 134 5.96 13.72 -23.30
CA ASN A 134 6.57 14.82 -22.59
C ASN A 134 7.75 15.36 -23.41
N ASP A 135 7.62 16.58 -23.93
CA ASP A 135 8.72 17.32 -24.56
C ASP A 135 9.85 17.66 -23.57
N HIS A 136 9.64 17.39 -22.28
CA HIS A 136 10.54 17.76 -21.18
C HIS A 136 10.86 16.57 -20.27
N PRO A 137 12.06 16.55 -19.68
CA PRO A 137 12.36 15.60 -18.62
C PRO A 137 11.33 15.77 -17.50
N SER A 138 10.73 14.66 -17.04
CA SER A 138 9.85 14.69 -15.87
C SER A 138 10.57 15.34 -14.68
N PRO A 139 9.84 16.04 -13.78
CA PRO A 139 10.42 16.53 -12.54
C PRO A 139 11.19 15.41 -11.83
N PRO A 140 12.37 15.69 -11.25
CA PRO A 140 13.11 14.67 -10.53
C PRO A 140 12.26 14.09 -9.39
N LEU A 141 12.56 12.86 -9.01
CA LEU A 141 11.87 12.26 -7.88
C LEU A 141 12.26 12.98 -6.58
N ASP A 142 11.33 13.12 -5.66
CA ASP A 142 11.49 13.82 -4.39
C ASP A 142 10.81 13.03 -3.26
N TYR A 143 10.81 13.59 -2.05
CA TYR A 143 10.17 12.96 -0.89
C TYR A 143 8.66 12.73 -1.07
N LEU A 144 7.97 13.50 -1.94
CA LEU A 144 6.55 13.30 -2.20
C LEU A 144 6.29 11.98 -2.93
N ASP A 145 7.24 11.51 -3.76
CA ASP A 145 7.10 10.21 -4.42
C ASP A 145 7.15 9.05 -3.41
N ASP A 146 8.02 9.14 -2.41
CA ASP A 146 8.08 8.15 -1.33
C ASP A 146 6.82 8.23 -0.44
N LEU A 147 6.32 9.44 -0.13
CA LEU A 147 5.05 9.61 0.59
C LEU A 147 3.85 9.08 -0.19
N GLU A 148 3.79 9.30 -1.50
CA GLU A 148 2.78 8.73 -2.39
C GLU A 148 2.86 7.20 -2.41
N SER A 149 4.07 6.65 -2.37
CA SER A 149 4.30 5.20 -2.25
C SER A 149 3.78 4.64 -0.92
N PHE A 150 4.00 5.34 0.21
CA PHE A 150 3.40 4.98 1.50
C PHE A 150 1.87 4.98 1.46
N PHE A 151 1.26 5.95 0.76
CA PHE A 151 -0.19 5.97 0.57
C PHE A 151 -0.69 4.76 -0.23
N TYR A 152 0.04 4.34 -1.27
CA TYR A 152 -0.31 3.12 -2.00
C TYR A 152 -0.13 1.85 -1.16
N VAL A 153 0.90 1.79 -0.30
CA VAL A 153 1.02 0.71 0.69
C VAL A 153 -0.18 0.69 1.63
N PHE A 154 -0.59 1.85 2.15
CA PHE A 154 -1.77 1.96 3.01
C PHE A 154 -3.04 1.47 2.32
N CYS A 155 -3.27 1.91 1.08
CA CYS A 155 -4.39 1.45 0.24
C CYS A 155 -4.35 -0.06 0.03
N HIS A 156 -3.17 -0.62 -0.25
CA HIS A 156 -3.02 -2.06 -0.44
C HIS A 156 -3.33 -2.82 0.83
N LEU A 157 -2.89 -2.35 1.99
CA LEU A 157 -3.22 -2.97 3.27
C LEU A 157 -4.74 -2.98 3.52
N ILE A 158 -5.43 -1.84 3.34
CA ILE A 158 -6.87 -1.73 3.68
C ILE A 158 -7.82 -2.32 2.64
N PHE A 159 -7.47 -2.31 1.36
CA PHE A 159 -8.32 -2.83 0.28
C PHE A 159 -7.90 -4.22 -0.21
N GLY A 160 -6.67 -4.64 0.12
CA GLY A 160 -6.14 -5.96 -0.16
C GLY A 160 -6.45 -6.99 0.92
N SER A 161 -6.88 -6.58 2.12
CA SER A 161 -7.28 -7.47 3.21
C SER A 161 -8.64 -7.08 3.79
N GLY A 162 -9.42 -8.06 4.26
CA GLY A 162 -10.76 -7.78 4.82
C GLY A 162 -10.69 -7.18 6.24
N ARG A 163 -9.58 -7.46 6.92
CA ARG A 163 -9.13 -6.99 8.22
C ARG A 163 -7.61 -7.25 8.30
N PRO A 164 -6.85 -6.62 9.23
CA PRO A 164 -5.42 -6.88 9.39
C PRO A 164 -5.10 -8.39 9.43
N GLY A 165 -4.11 -8.81 8.65
CA GLY A 165 -3.61 -10.19 8.61
C GLY A 165 -4.52 -11.22 7.91
N VAL A 166 -5.66 -10.81 7.33
CA VAL A 166 -6.61 -11.75 6.69
C VAL A 166 -6.83 -11.43 5.21
N PRO A 167 -6.54 -12.36 4.28
CA PRO A 167 -6.75 -12.18 2.84
C PRO A 167 -8.18 -11.70 2.48
N PRO A 168 -8.35 -11.02 1.33
CA PRO A 168 -9.54 -10.20 1.07
C PRO A 168 -10.82 -11.04 0.93
N LEU A 169 -11.93 -10.48 1.41
CA LEU A 169 -13.24 -11.14 1.42
C LEU A 169 -14.07 -10.86 0.14
N THR A 170 -13.72 -9.87 -0.70
CA THR A 170 -14.55 -9.51 -1.88
C THR A 170 -13.75 -9.05 -3.12
N ARG A 171 -14.32 -9.30 -4.33
CA ARG A 171 -13.76 -8.87 -5.63
C ARG A 171 -13.79 -7.34 -5.84
N ARG A 172 -14.74 -6.65 -5.19
CA ARG A 172 -14.97 -5.20 -5.35
C ARG A 172 -13.87 -4.34 -4.73
N GLN A 173 -13.33 -4.72 -3.57
CA GLN A 173 -12.26 -3.93 -2.92
C GLN A 173 -10.96 -3.95 -3.73
N ARG A 174 -10.65 -5.08 -4.37
CA ARG A 174 -9.49 -5.21 -5.26
C ARG A 174 -9.61 -4.41 -6.55
N SER A 175 -10.81 -4.04 -7.00
CA SER A 175 -10.97 -3.30 -8.26
C SER A 175 -10.39 -1.89 -8.18
N TYR A 176 -10.23 -1.32 -6.99
CA TYR A 176 -9.63 0.01 -6.82
C TYR A 176 -8.15 0.06 -7.24
N MET A 177 -7.43 -1.07 -7.14
CA MET A 177 -5.99 -1.16 -7.39
C MET A 177 -5.65 -2.09 -8.57
N GLN A 178 -6.65 -2.52 -9.33
CA GLN A 178 -6.51 -3.60 -10.34
C GLN A 178 -5.48 -3.31 -11.44
N ASN A 179 -5.19 -2.03 -11.70
CA ASN A 179 -4.27 -1.61 -12.76
C ASN A 179 -3.01 -0.93 -12.20
N TRP A 180 -2.77 -0.99 -10.89
CA TRP A 180 -1.60 -0.31 -10.29
C TRP A 180 -0.28 -1.03 -10.56
N ASP A 181 -0.31 -2.32 -10.91
CA ASP A 181 0.84 -3.15 -11.28
C ASP A 181 0.92 -3.44 -12.78
N TYR A 182 0.17 -2.69 -13.61
CA TYR A 182 0.05 -2.99 -15.03
C TYR A 182 1.42 -2.88 -15.74
N PRO A 183 1.75 -3.81 -16.67
CA PRO A 183 3.06 -3.83 -17.33
C PRO A 183 3.40 -2.50 -18.03
N VAL A 184 2.40 -1.89 -18.68
CA VAL A 184 2.53 -0.55 -19.27
C VAL A 184 2.40 0.49 -18.17
N ALA A 185 3.51 1.19 -17.89
CA ALA A 185 3.60 2.15 -16.79
C ALA A 185 2.57 3.29 -16.89
N ARG A 186 2.29 3.78 -18.10
CA ARG A 186 1.29 4.82 -18.34
C ARG A 186 -0.11 4.40 -17.86
N ASN A 187 -0.50 3.15 -18.09
CA ASN A 187 -1.80 2.65 -17.62
C ASN A 187 -1.88 2.60 -16.09
N SER A 188 -0.76 2.28 -15.43
CA SER A 188 -0.66 2.37 -13.97
C SER A 188 -0.76 3.81 -13.49
N ALA A 189 -0.11 4.75 -14.18
CA ALA A 189 -0.16 6.18 -13.87
C ALA A 189 -1.59 6.72 -14.00
N ASP A 190 -2.25 6.45 -15.12
CA ASP A 190 -3.62 6.90 -15.38
C ASP A 190 -4.59 6.34 -14.33
N SER A 191 -4.48 5.04 -13.99
CA SER A 191 -5.30 4.44 -12.94
C SER A 191 -5.10 5.12 -11.58
N LYS A 192 -3.85 5.47 -11.24
CA LYS A 192 -3.50 6.15 -9.99
C LYS A 192 -3.93 7.62 -10.01
N GLU A 193 -3.80 8.31 -11.13
CA GLU A 193 -4.30 9.69 -11.33
C GLU A 193 -5.80 9.78 -11.05
N VAL A 194 -6.61 8.90 -11.66
CA VAL A 194 -8.06 8.92 -11.39
C VAL A 194 -8.34 8.60 -9.93
N PHE A 195 -7.62 7.64 -9.32
CA PHE A 195 -7.78 7.29 -7.91
C PHE A 195 -7.45 8.44 -6.95
N VAL A 196 -6.34 9.15 -7.17
CA VAL A 196 -5.86 10.23 -6.29
C VAL A 196 -6.62 11.54 -6.55
N ARG A 197 -6.80 11.93 -7.82
CA ARG A 197 -7.33 13.26 -8.20
C ARG A 197 -8.84 13.28 -8.46
N GLY A 198 -9.46 12.12 -8.75
CA GLY A 198 -10.85 12.03 -9.18
C GLY A 198 -11.87 12.47 -8.11
N PRO A 199 -12.83 13.36 -8.41
CA PRO A 199 -13.75 13.93 -7.41
C PRO A 199 -14.99 13.07 -7.10
N SER A 200 -15.48 12.21 -8.02
CA SER A 200 -16.86 11.68 -7.92
C SER A 200 -16.97 10.21 -7.53
N TYR A 201 -16.15 9.32 -8.10
CA TYR A 201 -16.21 7.88 -7.79
C TYR A 201 -15.46 7.55 -6.50
N TYR A 202 -14.38 8.27 -6.22
CA TYR A 202 -13.43 7.94 -5.14
C TYR A 202 -13.65 8.73 -3.84
N ALA A 203 -14.37 9.84 -3.86
CA ALA A 203 -14.66 10.64 -2.65
C ALA A 203 -15.46 9.86 -1.58
N ASN A 204 -16.27 8.89 -2.02
CA ASN A 204 -17.10 8.07 -1.16
C ASN A 204 -16.46 6.73 -0.78
N ILE A 205 -15.19 6.51 -1.12
CA ILE A 205 -14.47 5.33 -0.62
C ILE A 205 -14.45 5.38 0.91
N ARG A 206 -14.73 4.23 1.50
CA ARG A 206 -14.57 3.95 2.92
C ARG A 206 -13.66 2.74 3.08
N ALA A 207 -12.88 2.72 4.16
CA ALA A 207 -12.20 1.50 4.56
C ALA A 207 -13.25 0.40 4.85
N PRO A 208 -12.90 -0.89 4.70
CA PRO A 208 -13.80 -1.97 5.11
C PRO A 208 -14.22 -1.81 6.56
N SER A 209 -15.46 -2.19 6.91
CA SER A 209 -16.03 -1.94 8.25
C SER A 209 -15.18 -2.49 9.40
N ALA A 210 -14.46 -3.59 9.18
CA ALA A 210 -13.54 -4.17 10.17
C ALA A 210 -12.37 -3.26 10.57
N TYR A 211 -12.08 -2.21 9.80
CA TYR A 211 -11.07 -1.21 10.13
C TYR A 211 -11.63 -0.02 10.92
N GLY A 212 -12.94 0.20 10.91
CA GLY A 212 -13.58 1.33 11.60
C GLY A 212 -13.50 2.66 10.87
N GLU A 213 -14.04 3.71 11.51
CA GLU A 213 -14.10 5.06 10.90
C GLU A 213 -12.72 5.73 10.93
N ALA A 214 -11.88 5.42 11.92
CA ALA A 214 -10.52 5.94 12.03
C ALA A 214 -9.70 5.77 10.74
N PHE A 215 -9.77 4.59 10.12
CA PHE A 215 -9.08 4.31 8.86
C PHE A 215 -9.70 5.06 7.67
N THR A 216 -11.01 5.25 7.67
CA THR A 216 -11.69 6.04 6.63
C THR A 216 -11.29 7.50 6.70
N THR A 217 -11.25 8.07 7.90
CA THR A 217 -10.79 9.44 8.14
C THR A 217 -9.34 9.62 7.72
N LEU A 218 -8.45 8.70 8.16
CA LEU A 218 -7.04 8.71 7.78
C LEU A 218 -6.85 8.59 6.26
N PHE A 219 -7.56 7.67 5.61
CA PHE A 219 -7.50 7.50 4.15
C PHE A 219 -7.83 8.79 3.41
N ARG A 220 -8.91 9.48 3.81
CA ARG A 220 -9.32 10.73 3.16
C ARG A 220 -8.29 11.83 3.38
N ALA A 221 -7.83 12.02 4.61
CA ALA A 221 -6.85 13.06 4.94
C ALA A 221 -5.51 12.82 4.23
N PHE A 222 -5.03 11.57 4.21
CA PHE A 222 -3.79 11.21 3.55
C PHE A 222 -3.93 11.35 2.01
N ARG A 223 -5.06 10.92 1.43
CA ARG A 223 -5.33 11.10 0.00
C ARG A 223 -5.30 12.57 -0.43
N GLU A 224 -5.87 13.48 0.37
CA GLU A 224 -5.84 14.91 0.03
C GLU A 224 -4.42 15.48 0.07
N LEU A 225 -3.58 15.08 1.03
CA LEU A 225 -2.17 15.48 1.06
C LEU A 225 -1.40 14.98 -0.16
N ILE A 226 -1.62 13.72 -0.57
CA ILE A 226 -1.00 13.17 -1.79
C ILE A 226 -1.52 13.88 -3.04
N LYS A 227 -2.81 14.20 -3.10
CA LYS A 227 -3.41 14.94 -4.21
C LYS A 227 -2.82 16.34 -4.37
N GLU A 228 -2.58 17.06 -3.27
CA GLU A 228 -1.88 18.36 -3.30
C GLU A 228 -0.49 18.23 -3.95
N GLY A 229 0.31 17.24 -3.53
CA GLY A 229 1.63 16.99 -4.09
C GLY A 229 1.59 16.55 -5.56
N ALA A 230 0.67 15.65 -5.91
CA ALA A 230 0.51 15.15 -7.27
C ALA A 230 0.09 16.28 -8.25
N VAL A 231 -0.79 17.20 -7.83
CA VAL A 231 -1.17 18.37 -8.62
C VAL A 231 0.03 19.29 -8.85
N ALA A 232 0.76 19.65 -7.79
CA ALA A 232 1.93 20.53 -7.91
C ALA A 232 3.00 19.95 -8.87
N LYS A 233 3.22 18.63 -8.83
CA LYS A 233 4.17 17.96 -9.74
C LYS A 233 3.61 17.77 -11.15
N SER A 234 2.30 17.58 -11.30
CA SER A 234 1.62 17.53 -12.60
C SER A 234 1.79 18.86 -13.34
N ASP A 235 1.57 19.98 -12.66
CA ASP A 235 1.70 21.31 -13.25
C ASP A 235 3.12 21.52 -13.78
N LEU A 236 4.15 21.14 -13.02
CA LEU A 236 5.55 21.18 -13.45
C LEU A 236 5.91 20.25 -14.61
N ARG A 237 5.20 19.12 -14.74
CA ARG A 237 5.48 18.14 -15.80
C ARG A 237 5.04 18.64 -17.17
N TYR A 238 3.91 19.33 -17.23
CA TYR A 238 3.28 19.75 -18.48
C TYR A 238 3.60 21.21 -18.88
N LEU A 239 4.32 21.97 -18.06
CA LEU A 239 4.86 23.28 -18.44
C LEU A 239 5.91 23.15 -19.54
N ARG A 240 5.74 23.91 -20.63
CA ARG A 240 6.68 23.88 -21.76
C ARG A 240 7.94 24.71 -21.52
N TYR A 241 9.09 24.38 -22.14
CA TYR A 241 10.32 25.17 -22.05
C TYR A 241 10.13 26.61 -22.55
N GLU A 242 9.22 26.85 -23.50
CA GLU A 242 8.90 28.22 -23.92
C GLU A 242 8.05 28.99 -22.89
N GLU A 243 7.41 28.27 -21.95
CA GLU A 243 6.50 28.82 -20.94
C GLU A 243 7.22 29.17 -19.63
N ILE A 244 8.42 28.64 -19.39
CA ILE A 244 9.15 28.82 -18.12
C ILE A 244 10.68 28.73 -18.30
N THR A 245 11.43 29.62 -17.64
CA THR A 245 12.90 29.55 -17.62
C THR A 245 13.38 28.41 -16.71
N LEU A 246 14.61 27.93 -16.92
CA LEU A 246 15.24 26.94 -16.02
C LEU A 246 15.26 27.43 -14.56
N GLU A 247 15.58 28.71 -14.34
CA GLU A 247 15.60 29.31 -13.01
C GLU A 247 14.23 29.33 -12.33
N GLU A 248 13.16 29.62 -13.09
CA GLU A 248 11.79 29.61 -12.57
C GLU A 248 11.32 28.18 -12.29
N ARG A 249 11.70 27.21 -13.13
CA ARG A 249 11.44 25.79 -12.88
C ARG A 249 12.13 25.31 -11.59
N ASP A 250 13.39 25.67 -11.39
CA ASP A 250 14.14 25.35 -10.16
C ASP A 250 13.52 26.02 -8.93
N ARG A 251 13.01 27.26 -9.07
CA ARG A 251 12.29 27.97 -8.01
C ARG A 251 11.01 27.24 -7.60
N GLN A 252 10.22 26.78 -8.56
CA GLN A 252 8.99 26.04 -8.29
C GLN A 252 9.26 24.66 -7.68
N LEU A 253 10.28 23.94 -8.17
CA LEU A 253 10.71 22.68 -7.55
C LEU A 253 11.17 22.91 -6.10
N LYS A 254 11.92 23.99 -5.86
CA LYS A 254 12.32 24.38 -4.51
C LYS A 254 11.11 24.65 -3.61
N ALA A 255 10.12 25.40 -4.11
CA ALA A 255 8.91 25.71 -3.35
C ALA A 255 8.12 24.47 -2.92
N ILE A 256 8.11 23.41 -3.75
CA ILE A 256 7.55 22.10 -3.37
C ILE A 256 8.38 21.48 -2.25
N THR A 257 9.70 21.43 -2.41
CA THR A 257 10.60 20.75 -1.46
C THR A 257 10.72 21.45 -0.11
N ASP A 258 10.57 22.78 -0.06
CA ASP A 258 10.62 23.57 1.17
C ASP A 258 9.45 23.22 2.12
N ARG A 259 8.36 22.62 1.61
CA ARG A 259 7.19 22.20 2.40
C ARG A 259 7.36 20.83 3.06
N LYS A 260 8.54 20.21 3.00
CA LYS A 260 8.75 18.86 3.55
C LYS A 260 8.30 18.74 5.00
N ASP A 261 8.73 19.64 5.88
CA ASP A 261 8.50 19.51 7.31
C ASP A 261 7.02 19.77 7.65
N GLU A 262 6.35 20.65 6.88
CA GLU A 262 4.90 20.84 6.94
C GLU A 262 4.16 19.54 6.59
N HIS A 263 4.55 18.87 5.50
CA HIS A 263 3.90 17.63 5.06
C HIS A 263 4.10 16.49 6.07
N TYR A 264 5.32 16.30 6.59
CA TYR A 264 5.57 15.29 7.63
C TYR A 264 4.84 15.60 8.93
N ALA A 265 4.76 16.87 9.35
CA ALA A 265 4.01 17.27 10.53
C ALA A 265 2.50 17.00 10.37
N ARG A 266 1.93 17.37 9.22
CA ARG A 266 0.52 17.07 8.88
C ARG A 266 0.26 15.57 8.89
N LEU A 267 1.14 14.78 8.27
CA LEU A 267 0.99 13.33 8.21
C LEU A 267 1.13 12.68 9.59
N GLY A 268 2.11 13.10 10.40
CA GLY A 268 2.26 12.65 11.78
C GLY A 268 1.01 12.91 12.62
N GLU A 269 0.40 14.08 12.46
CA GLU A 269 -0.84 14.44 13.14
C GLU A 269 -2.03 13.58 12.69
N MET A 270 -2.17 13.32 11.38
CA MET A 270 -3.22 12.41 10.86
C MET A 270 -3.12 11.01 11.50
N PHE A 271 -1.92 10.45 11.59
CA PHE A 271 -1.68 9.14 12.21
C PHE A 271 -1.92 9.17 13.72
N ARG A 272 -1.55 10.26 14.40
CA ARG A 272 -1.82 10.44 15.83
C ARG A 272 -3.33 10.46 16.12
N VAL A 273 -4.10 11.23 15.35
CA VAL A 273 -5.57 11.29 15.47
C VAL A 273 -6.18 9.92 15.19
N ALA A 274 -5.72 9.21 14.16
CA ALA A 274 -6.21 7.87 13.83
C ALA A 274 -5.98 6.86 14.96
N LEU A 275 -4.82 6.91 15.64
CA LEU A 275 -4.54 6.02 16.78
C LEU A 275 -5.49 6.28 17.96
N LEU A 276 -5.70 7.55 18.32
CA LEU A 276 -6.65 7.90 19.38
C LEU A 276 -8.08 7.45 19.06
N GLN A 277 -8.49 7.61 17.80
CA GLN A 277 -9.82 7.17 17.37
C GLN A 277 -9.94 5.63 17.39
N ILE A 278 -8.88 4.89 17.05
CA ILE A 278 -8.87 3.42 17.18
C ILE A 278 -9.05 3.01 18.63
N GLU A 279 -8.35 3.66 19.57
CA GLU A 279 -8.46 3.38 21.00
C GLU A 279 -9.89 3.63 21.50
N GLU A 280 -10.51 4.76 21.11
CA GLU A 280 -11.89 5.07 21.45
C GLU A 280 -12.89 4.05 20.87
N GLU A 281 -12.73 3.69 19.59
CA GLU A 281 -13.56 2.69 18.93
C GLU A 281 -13.43 1.30 19.57
N ASP A 282 -12.20 0.90 19.96
CA ASP A 282 -11.94 -0.38 20.63
C ASP A 282 -12.50 -0.41 22.06
N LEU A 283 -12.52 0.73 22.77
CA LEU A 283 -13.16 0.86 24.08
C LEU A 283 -14.68 0.75 23.98
N HIS A 284 -15.30 1.44 23.02
CA HIS A 284 -16.75 1.34 22.77
C HIS A 284 -17.18 -0.08 22.41
N ALA A 285 -16.44 -0.76 21.53
CA ALA A 285 -16.73 -2.15 21.15
C ALA A 285 -16.66 -3.14 22.33
N LYS A 286 -15.85 -2.85 23.35
CA LYS A 286 -15.76 -3.66 24.59
C LYS A 286 -16.82 -3.29 25.63
N GLY A 287 -17.36 -2.08 25.57
CA GLY A 287 -18.34 -1.54 26.52
C GLY A 287 -19.80 -1.80 26.16
N GLU A 288 -20.11 -2.21 24.93
CA GLU A 288 -21.47 -2.63 24.55
C GLU A 288 -21.80 -4.01 25.16
N PRO A 289 -22.79 -4.13 26.07
CA PRO A 289 -23.27 -5.43 26.49
C PRO A 289 -23.90 -6.13 25.29
N ALA A 290 -23.52 -7.39 25.05
CA ALA A 290 -24.12 -8.22 24.01
C ALA A 290 -25.64 -8.16 24.12
N LEU A 291 -26.30 -7.50 23.16
CA LEU A 291 -27.75 -7.49 23.05
C LEU A 291 -28.22 -8.94 23.07
N SER A 292 -28.98 -9.26 24.11
CA SER A 292 -29.54 -10.57 24.38
C SER A 292 -30.22 -11.14 23.13
N VAL A 293 -29.69 -12.26 22.64
CA VAL A 293 -30.43 -13.12 21.71
C VAL A 293 -31.73 -13.52 22.43
N PRO A 294 -32.92 -13.23 21.87
CA PRO A 294 -34.17 -13.70 22.49
C PRO A 294 -34.15 -15.22 22.51
N ALA A 295 -34.34 -15.81 23.68
CA ALA A 295 -34.46 -17.25 23.85
C ALA A 295 -35.58 -17.79 22.91
N PRO A 296 -35.40 -18.98 22.31
CA PRO A 296 -36.48 -19.58 21.52
C PRO A 296 -37.71 -19.81 22.42
N PRO A 297 -38.93 -19.61 21.90
CA PRO A 297 -40.13 -19.72 22.70
C PRO A 297 -40.32 -21.15 23.21
N VAL A 298 -40.60 -21.26 24.51
CA VAL A 298 -40.91 -22.51 25.24
C VAL A 298 -42.22 -23.11 24.67
N PRO A 299 -42.32 -24.43 24.45
CA PRO A 299 -43.57 -25.04 24.01
C PRO A 299 -44.58 -25.08 25.16
N ALA A 300 -45.81 -24.62 24.91
CA ALA A 300 -46.92 -24.72 25.85
C ALA A 300 -47.39 -26.18 26.06
N PRO A 301 -47.90 -26.54 27.25
CA PRO A 301 -48.24 -27.91 27.60
C PRO A 301 -49.50 -28.40 26.90
N SER A 302 -49.46 -29.68 26.53
CA SER A 302 -50.57 -30.41 25.91
C SER A 302 -51.73 -30.63 26.89
N ALA A 303 -52.94 -30.28 26.48
CA ALA A 303 -54.17 -30.76 27.10
C ALA A 303 -54.94 -31.64 26.11
N VAL A 304 -55.37 -32.79 26.63
CA VAL A 304 -56.02 -33.91 25.95
C VAL A 304 -57.54 -33.66 25.82
N GLY A 305 -58.15 -34.03 24.69
CA GLY A 305 -59.60 -34.37 24.63
C GLY A 305 -60.37 -34.07 23.32
N CYS A 306 -60.40 -35.08 22.44
CA CYS A 306 -61.29 -35.46 21.31
C CYS A 306 -62.79 -35.02 21.27
N PRO A 307 -63.62 -35.42 20.26
CA PRO A 307 -63.39 -35.73 18.82
C PRO A 307 -64.48 -35.20 17.84
N HIS A 308 -64.22 -35.16 16.52
CA HIS A 308 -64.98 -35.85 15.45
C HIS A 308 -64.68 -35.34 14.02
N ASP A 309 -64.51 -36.33 13.13
CA ASP A 309 -64.81 -36.43 11.69
C ASP A 309 -64.59 -35.25 10.72
N SER A 310 -63.75 -35.48 9.70
CA SER A 310 -64.23 -35.79 8.33
C SER A 310 -63.08 -35.94 7.31
N GLN A 311 -63.01 -37.14 6.72
CA GLN A 311 -62.67 -37.52 5.33
C GLN A 311 -61.75 -36.64 4.44
N ALA A 312 -60.63 -37.23 3.94
CA ALA A 312 -60.26 -37.33 2.51
C ALA A 312 -58.86 -38.00 2.30
N PRO A 313 -58.55 -38.59 1.11
CA PRO A 313 -57.67 -39.77 0.96
C PRO A 313 -56.24 -39.49 0.43
N PRO A 314 -55.35 -40.53 0.31
CA PRO A 314 -53.89 -40.37 0.22
C PRO A 314 -53.31 -40.65 -1.17
N ARG A 315 -52.05 -40.21 -1.41
CA ARG A 315 -51.00 -40.71 -2.34
C ARG A 315 -49.88 -39.67 -2.39
N GLY A 316 -48.58 -39.94 -2.47
CA GLY A 316 -47.83 -41.18 -2.67
C GLY A 316 -46.33 -40.83 -2.64
N LEU A 317 -45.52 -41.85 -2.37
CA LEU A 317 -44.06 -41.85 -2.27
C LEU A 317 -43.36 -41.36 -3.55
N LYS A 318 -42.17 -40.73 -3.41
CA LYS A 318 -40.85 -41.31 -3.78
C LYS A 318 -39.71 -40.27 -3.84
N ARG A 319 -38.56 -40.64 -3.25
CA ARG A 319 -37.19 -40.21 -3.63
C ARG A 319 -36.81 -40.86 -4.99
N PRO A 320 -35.80 -40.33 -5.71
CA PRO A 320 -34.42 -40.89 -5.66
C PRO A 320 -33.35 -39.76 -5.57
N SER A 321 -32.26 -39.86 -4.80
CA SER A 321 -31.02 -40.66 -4.91
C SER A 321 -29.96 -40.12 -5.90
N GLU A 322 -28.72 -40.20 -5.44
CA GLU A 322 -27.46 -39.65 -5.94
C GLU A 322 -26.99 -40.28 -7.27
N GLU A 323 -26.08 -39.60 -8.00
CA GLU A 323 -24.72 -40.10 -8.27
C GLU A 323 -23.90 -39.21 -9.23
N ASP A 324 -22.62 -39.07 -8.86
CA ASP A 324 -21.39 -38.97 -9.66
C ASP A 324 -21.21 -37.98 -10.82
N SER A 325 -20.14 -37.17 -10.74
CA SER A 325 -18.88 -37.43 -11.48
C SER A 325 -17.87 -36.26 -11.37
N ALA A 326 -16.59 -36.63 -11.29
CA ALA A 326 -15.43 -35.79 -10.97
C ALA A 326 -14.79 -35.11 -12.23
N PRO A 327 -13.59 -34.47 -12.18
CA PRO A 327 -13.35 -33.14 -12.74
C PRO A 327 -12.62 -33.12 -14.11
N ARG A 328 -12.70 -31.99 -14.84
CA ARG A 328 -11.90 -31.74 -16.06
C ARG A 328 -10.81 -30.67 -15.88
N LYS A 329 -9.65 -30.98 -16.46
CA LYS A 329 -8.37 -30.27 -16.45
C LYS A 329 -8.33 -29.04 -17.37
N ARG A 330 -7.46 -28.09 -16.96
CA ARG A 330 -6.60 -27.14 -17.70
C ARG A 330 -6.78 -26.96 -19.22
N HIS A 331 -6.79 -25.69 -19.64
CA HIS A 331 -6.05 -25.25 -20.84
C HIS A 331 -5.31 -23.94 -20.59
N ARG A 332 -4.01 -23.95 -20.92
CA ARG A 332 -3.16 -22.80 -21.22
C ARG A 332 -3.61 -22.21 -22.56
N HIS A 333 -3.55 -20.89 -22.70
CA HIS A 333 -3.32 -20.26 -24.00
C HIS A 333 -2.25 -19.18 -23.82
N ASP A 334 -1.16 -19.39 -24.56
CA ASP A 334 -0.16 -18.39 -24.90
C ASP A 334 -0.79 -17.35 -25.82
N LEU A 335 -0.47 -16.07 -25.58
CA LEU A 335 -0.16 -15.02 -26.57
C LEU A 335 0.35 -13.78 -25.82
#